data_AF-A0A0F9I2K3-F1
#
_entry.id   AF-A0A0F9I2K3-F1
#
_cell.length_a   1.000
_cell.length_b   1.000
_cell.length_c   1.000
_cell.angle_alpha   90.00
_cell.angle_beta   90.00
_cell.angle_gamma   90.00
#
_symmetry.space_group_name_H-M   'P 1'
#
loop_
_entity.id
_entity.type
_entity.pdbx_description
1 polymer ?
#
loop_
_entity_poly.entity_id
_entity_poly.type
_entity_poly.pdbx_seq_one_letter_code
_entity_poly.pdbx_strand_id
1 'polypeptide(L)'
;MTEGDTRVEKENKKLGEFGEHTLVNVRTIFNVNVAEERVETNASGRIIYQGWAVVGSSEAESVWLISQLNYDGNGFFKERVWAEGEDTFDKIWDDRATYNYSY
;
A
#
# COMPACT_ATOMS: atom_id res chain seq x y z
N MET A 1 34.80 -15.20 47.42
CA MET A 1 33.94 -15.90 46.45
C MET A 1 32.76 -15.01 46.16
N THR A 2 32.71 -14.44 44.97
CA THR A 2 31.48 -14.22 44.18
C THR A 2 31.95 -13.91 42.77
N GLU A 3 32.10 -14.98 41.98
CA GLU A 3 32.00 -14.90 40.53
C GLU A 3 30.59 -14.45 40.18
N GLY A 4 30.46 -13.50 39.28
CA GLY A 4 29.15 -13.03 38.85
C GLY A 4 29.16 -11.93 37.81
N ASP A 5 30.13 -11.90 36.89
CA ASP A 5 30.02 -11.07 35.69
C ASP A 5 28.89 -11.64 34.83
N THR A 6 27.70 -11.06 34.96
CA THR A 6 26.54 -11.52 34.21
C THR A 6 26.72 -11.18 32.72
N ARG A 7 26.24 -12.06 31.82
CA ARG A 7 26.33 -11.89 30.35
C ARG A 7 25.82 -10.52 29.87
N VAL A 8 24.87 -9.95 30.62
CA VAL A 8 24.25 -8.65 30.40
C VAL A 8 25.23 -7.48 30.54
N GLU A 9 26.17 -7.54 31.49
CA GLU A 9 27.16 -6.45 31.68
C GLU A 9 28.20 -6.40 30.56
N LYS A 10 28.56 -7.56 29.98
CA LYS A 10 29.45 -7.63 28.82
C LYS A 10 28.78 -7.17 27.52
N GLU A 11 27.47 -7.42 27.36
CA GLU A 11 26.70 -6.93 26.21
C GLU A 11 26.45 -5.41 26.30
N ASN A 12 26.17 -4.89 27.50
CA ASN A 12 26.00 -3.44 27.73
C ASN A 12 27.30 -2.64 27.52
N LYS A 13 28.46 -3.23 27.81
CA LYS A 13 29.76 -2.61 27.54
C LYS A 13 30.06 -2.52 26.04
N LYS A 14 29.58 -3.47 25.22
CA LYS A 14 29.69 -3.39 23.75
C LYS A 14 28.78 -2.33 23.13
N LEU A 15 27.65 -2.02 23.78
CA LEU A 15 26.73 -0.98 23.33
C LEU A 15 27.19 0.44 23.68
N GLY A 16 28.08 0.60 24.67
CA GLY A 16 28.62 1.91 25.07
C GLY A 16 29.63 2.53 24.11
N GLU A 17 30.07 1.82 23.05
CA GLU A 17 30.98 2.35 22.02
C GLU A 17 30.25 2.85 20.76
N PHE A 18 28.93 2.64 20.66
CA PHE A 18 28.14 3.18 19.58
C PHE A 18 27.23 4.28 20.13
N GLY A 19 27.58 5.53 19.80
CA GLY A 19 26.93 6.74 20.32
C GLY A 19 25.41 6.75 20.19
N GLU A 20 24.76 7.56 21.05
CA GLU A 20 23.31 7.80 21.16
C GLU A 20 22.44 7.11 20.10
N HIS A 21 22.12 5.84 20.33
CA HIS A 21 21.10 5.15 19.55
C HIS A 21 19.74 5.68 19.98
N THR A 22 19.29 6.73 19.29
CA THR A 22 17.88 7.08 19.30
C THR A 22 17.13 5.84 18.81
N LEU A 23 16.22 5.31 19.63
CA LEU A 23 15.26 4.30 19.18
C LEU A 23 14.34 5.01 18.17
N VAL A 24 14.78 5.07 16.92
CA VAL A 24 13.96 5.65 15.87
C VAL A 24 12.90 4.61 15.52
N ASN A 25 11.65 5.04 15.56
CA ASN A 25 10.53 4.23 15.10
C ASN A 25 10.85 3.75 13.68
N VAL A 26 11.01 2.44 13.51
CA VAL A 26 11.40 1.81 12.25
C VAL A 26 10.40 2.17 11.13
N ARG A 27 9.13 2.43 11.48
CA ARG A 27 8.10 2.92 10.55
C ARG A 27 8.40 4.30 9.94
N THR A 28 9.24 5.10 10.58
CA THR A 28 9.66 6.44 10.09
C THR A 28 10.96 6.38 9.30
N ILE A 29 11.85 5.40 9.56
CA ILE A 29 13.10 5.23 8.79
C ILE A 29 12.84 4.55 7.46
N PHE A 30 11.95 3.56 7.46
CA PHE A 30 11.45 2.97 6.23
C PHE A 30 10.17 3.70 5.85
N ASN A 31 10.29 4.74 5.02
CA ASN A 31 9.17 5.24 4.22
C ASN A 31 8.72 4.15 3.22
N VAL A 32 8.32 2.98 3.72
CA VAL A 32 7.58 2.02 2.91
C VAL A 32 6.18 2.59 2.83
N ASN A 33 5.96 3.43 1.82
CA ASN A 33 4.62 3.69 1.30
C ASN A 33 4.16 2.36 0.70
N VAL A 34 3.66 1.46 1.55
CA VAL A 34 3.01 0.25 1.07
C VAL A 34 1.77 0.75 0.32
N ALA A 35 1.57 0.27 -0.90
CA ALA A 35 0.35 0.57 -1.64
C ALA A 35 -0.82 -0.12 -0.93
N GLU A 36 -1.90 0.62 -0.71
CA GLU A 36 -3.21 0.09 -0.37
C GLU A 36 -3.98 -0.20 -1.64
N GLU A 37 -4.71 -1.31 -1.63
CA GLU A 37 -5.55 -1.74 -2.73
C GLU A 37 -7.02 -1.66 -2.32
N ARG A 38 -7.85 -1.15 -3.24
CA ARG A 38 -9.31 -1.21 -3.14
C ARG A 38 -9.88 -1.90 -4.36
N VAL A 39 -10.96 -2.65 -4.13
CA VAL A 39 -11.68 -3.36 -5.18
C VAL A 39 -13.18 -3.14 -5.01
N GLU A 40 -13.87 -2.97 -6.12
CA GLU A 40 -15.32 -3.11 -6.18
C GLU A 40 -15.65 -4.40 -6.93
N THR A 41 -16.58 -5.18 -6.39
CA THR A 41 -17.10 -6.39 -7.04
C THR A 41 -18.54 -6.21 -7.49
N ASN A 42 -18.91 -6.87 -8.58
CA ASN A 42 -20.30 -6.96 -9.02
C ASN A 42 -21.08 -8.04 -8.23
N ALA A 43 -22.37 -8.20 -8.53
CA ALA A 43 -23.23 -9.18 -7.87
C ALA A 43 -22.78 -10.66 -8.02
N SER A 44 -21.92 -10.96 -9.00
CA SER A 44 -21.33 -12.28 -9.19
C SER A 44 -19.98 -12.44 -8.48
N GLY A 45 -19.55 -11.46 -7.69
CA GLY A 45 -18.27 -11.47 -6.98
C GLY A 45 -17.05 -11.18 -7.84
N ARG A 46 -17.23 -10.73 -9.09
CA ARG A 46 -16.12 -10.35 -9.97
C ARG A 46 -15.68 -8.92 -9.70
N ILE A 47 -14.37 -8.71 -9.62
CA ILE A 47 -13.78 -7.38 -9.49
C ILE A 47 -14.06 -6.59 -10.78
N ILE A 48 -14.73 -5.45 -10.67
CA ILE A 48 -15.05 -4.57 -11.80
C ILE A 48 -14.26 -3.26 -11.76
N TYR A 49 -13.84 -2.82 -10.57
CA TYR A 49 -12.90 -1.72 -10.39
C TYR A 49 -11.79 -2.13 -9.44
N GLN A 50 -10.58 -1.67 -9.71
CA GLN A 50 -9.40 -1.91 -8.89
C GLN A 50 -8.60 -0.62 -8.80
N GLY A 51 -8.27 -0.20 -7.58
CA GLY A 51 -7.59 1.04 -7.28
C GLY A 51 -6.40 0.84 -6.36
N TRP A 52 -5.38 1.68 -6.52
CA TRP A 52 -4.19 1.71 -5.66
C TRP A 52 -3.89 3.12 -5.20
N ALA A 53 -3.53 3.26 -3.92
CA ALA A 53 -3.06 4.52 -3.34
C ALA A 53 -2.04 4.22 -2.23
N VAL A 54 -1.52 5.25 -1.57
CA VAL A 54 -0.70 5.06 -0.37
C VAL A 54 -1.57 4.54 0.77
N VAL A 55 -1.07 3.61 1.59
CA VAL A 55 -1.80 3.13 2.78
C VAL A 55 -2.27 4.29 3.65
N GLY A 56 -3.57 4.27 3.96
CA GLY A 56 -4.22 5.30 4.78
C GLY A 56 -4.78 6.48 3.98
N SER A 57 -4.65 6.49 2.66
CA SER A 57 -5.33 7.45 1.79
C SER A 57 -6.84 7.35 1.95
N SER A 58 -7.50 8.51 1.97
CA SER A 58 -8.96 8.57 1.96
C SER A 58 -9.49 8.17 0.58
N GLU A 59 -10.65 7.50 0.53
CA GLU A 59 -11.34 7.20 -0.73
C GLU A 59 -11.78 8.48 -1.48
N ALA A 60 -11.90 9.60 -0.76
CA ALA A 60 -12.23 10.92 -1.29
C ALA A 60 -10.99 11.76 -1.70
N GLU A 61 -9.77 11.28 -1.50
CA GLU A 61 -8.54 11.98 -1.91
C GLU A 61 -8.20 11.71 -3.38
N SER A 62 -7.70 12.71 -4.11
CA SER A 62 -7.27 12.58 -5.50
C SER A 62 -5.85 12.02 -5.62
N VAL A 63 -5.65 10.80 -5.12
CA VAL A 63 -4.34 10.12 -5.04
C VAL A 63 -4.39 8.67 -5.51
N TRP A 64 -5.52 8.24 -6.06
CA TRP A 64 -5.73 6.87 -6.52
C TRP A 64 -5.34 6.73 -7.99
N LEU A 65 -4.67 5.62 -8.30
CA LEU A 65 -4.62 5.03 -9.62
C LEU A 65 -5.81 4.07 -9.74
N ILE A 66 -6.65 4.20 -10.77
CA ILE A 66 -7.89 3.41 -10.89
C ILE A 66 -7.99 2.74 -12.26
N SER A 67 -8.40 1.47 -12.26
CA SER A 67 -8.72 0.72 -13.48
C SER A 67 -10.07 0.02 -13.40
N GLN A 68 -10.70 -0.16 -14.56
CA GLN A 68 -11.83 -1.04 -14.77
C GLN A 68 -11.34 -2.38 -15.34
N LEU A 69 -11.89 -3.48 -14.83
CA LEU A 69 -11.62 -4.83 -15.34
C LEU A 69 -12.83 -5.31 -16.14
N ASN A 70 -12.60 -5.57 -17.42
CA ASN A 70 -13.62 -6.01 -18.35
C ASN A 70 -13.48 -7.51 -18.65
N TYR A 71 -14.63 -8.16 -18.87
CA TYR A 71 -14.74 -9.59 -19.09
C TYR A 71 -15.43 -9.87 -20.42
N ASP A 72 -15.13 -11.01 -21.05
CA ASP A 72 -15.81 -11.45 -22.25
C ASP A 72 -17.21 -12.04 -21.95
N GLY A 73 -17.93 -12.47 -22.98
CA GLY A 73 -19.27 -13.06 -22.84
C GLY A 73 -19.30 -14.41 -22.10
N ASN A 74 -18.16 -15.09 -22.00
CA ASN A 74 -18.00 -16.31 -21.20
C ASN A 74 -17.55 -15.98 -19.77
N GLY A 75 -17.23 -14.71 -19.52
CA GLY A 75 -16.79 -14.20 -18.25
C GLY A 75 -15.32 -14.42 -17.94
N PHE A 76 -14.50 -14.71 -18.94
CA PHE A 76 -13.06 -14.66 -18.80
C PHE A 76 -12.59 -13.21 -18.80
N PHE A 77 -11.50 -12.93 -18.08
CA PHE A 77 -10.86 -11.62 -18.14
C PHE A 77 -10.52 -11.29 -19.59
N LYS A 78 -10.94 -10.12 -20.04
CA LYS A 78 -10.71 -9.63 -21.40
C LYS A 78 -9.64 -8.56 -21.38
N GLU A 79 -9.78 -7.55 -20.53
CA GLU A 79 -8.87 -6.40 -20.51
C GLU A 79 -8.98 -5.56 -19.23
N ARG A 80 -7.94 -4.76 -19.01
CA ARG A 80 -7.88 -3.70 -18.00
C ARG A 80 -7.84 -2.36 -18.73
N VAL A 81 -8.65 -1.41 -18.29
CA VAL A 81 -8.70 -0.05 -18.83
C VAL A 81 -8.47 0.93 -17.70
N TRP A 82 -7.58 1.91 -17.90
CA TRP A 82 -7.31 2.95 -16.90
C TRP A 82 -8.40 4.03 -16.95
N ALA A 83 -8.69 4.61 -15.78
CA ALA A 83 -9.61 5.74 -15.68
C ALA A 83 -9.07 6.95 -16.46
N GLU A 84 -9.89 7.51 -17.33
CA GLU A 84 -9.52 8.55 -18.30
C GLU A 84 -8.37 8.15 -19.26
N GLY A 85 -8.09 6.85 -19.39
CA GLY A 85 -7.01 6.33 -20.25
C GLY A 85 -5.59 6.55 -19.71
N GLU A 86 -5.44 7.06 -18.49
CA GLU A 86 -4.15 7.47 -17.91
C GLU A 86 -3.80 6.64 -16.67
N ASP A 87 -2.53 6.26 -16.51
CA ASP A 87 -2.03 5.49 -15.37
C ASP A 87 -1.44 6.38 -14.26
N THR A 88 -2.14 7.47 -13.94
CA THR A 88 -1.72 8.48 -12.95
C THR A 88 -2.44 8.33 -11.60
N PHE A 89 -1.75 8.72 -10.52
CA PHE A 89 -2.27 8.73 -9.14
C PHE A 89 -2.93 10.07 -8.79
N ASP A 90 -3.99 10.42 -9.50
CA ASP A 90 -4.72 11.70 -9.42
C ASP A 90 -6.24 11.52 -9.42
N LYS A 91 -6.73 10.28 -9.31
CA LYS A 91 -8.16 9.95 -9.29
C LYS A 91 -8.67 9.81 -7.85
N ILE A 92 -9.98 9.87 -7.70
CA ILE A 92 -10.72 9.72 -6.44
C ILE A 92 -11.45 8.38 -6.48
N TRP A 93 -11.25 7.52 -5.48
CA TRP A 93 -11.87 6.19 -5.46
C TRP A 93 -13.39 6.26 -5.37
N ASP A 94 -13.95 7.19 -4.60
CA ASP A 94 -15.40 7.41 -4.51
C ASP A 94 -16.05 7.72 -5.87
N ASP A 95 -15.29 8.33 -6.78
CA ASP A 95 -15.73 8.71 -8.13
C ASP A 95 -15.43 7.64 -9.19
N ARG A 96 -14.91 6.46 -8.81
CA ARG A 96 -14.44 5.41 -9.74
C ARG A 96 -15.41 5.08 -10.88
N ALA A 97 -16.71 5.07 -10.63
CA ALA A 97 -17.72 4.73 -11.64
C ALA A 97 -18.09 5.89 -12.57
N THR A 98 -17.58 7.10 -12.31
CA THR A 98 -17.89 8.33 -13.06
C THR A 98 -16.88 8.62 -14.17
N TYR A 99 -15.68 8.05 -14.09
CA TYR A 99 -14.63 8.23 -15.09
C TYR A 99 -14.95 7.53 -16.42
N ASN A 100 -14.31 8.01 -17.47
CA ASN A 100 -14.32 7.36 -18.78
C ASN A 100 -13.35 6.18 -18.80
N TYR A 101 -13.80 5.05 -19.35
CA TYR A 101 -12.99 3.85 -19.55
C TYR A 101 -13.09 3.43 -21.01
N SER A 102 -12.18 3.95 -21.83
CA SER A 102 -12.10 3.64 -23.25
C SER A 102 -10.65 3.56 -23.69
N TYR A 103 -10.44 2.77 -24.73
CA TYR A 103 -9.17 2.57 -25.43
C TYR A 103 -9.05 3.51 -26.62
#